data_AF-A0A0M1J2Y9-F1
#
_entry.id   AF-A0A0M1J2Y9-F1
#
_cell.length_a   1.000
_cell.length_b   1.000
_cell.length_c   1.000
_cell.angle_alpha   90.00
_cell.angle_beta   90.00
_cell.angle_gamma   90.00
#
_symmetry.space_group_name_H-M   'P 1'
#
loop_
_entity.id
_entity.type
_entity.pdbx_description
1 polymer ?
#
loop_
_entity_poly.entity_id
_entity_poly.type
_entity_poly.pdbx_seq_one_letter_code
_entity_poly.pdbx_strand_id
1 'polypeptide(L)'
;MSVPVRYSDDHRIGPFRAEQIRNKDPYELSNGHAIYCMSTGGRGSQTQGLGFQVLNTDPNVESAGVDTGFAPVPEMLRAPDVAVGNVPNTPGWVQAVPPLA
;
A
#
# COMPACT_ATOMS: atom_id res chain seq x y z
N MET A 1 26.37 14.31 -32.52
CA MET A 1 24.98 13.89 -32.74
C MET A 1 24.34 13.68 -31.38
N SER A 2 23.49 14.62 -30.94
CA SER A 2 22.82 14.54 -29.63
C SER A 2 21.45 13.92 -29.84
N VAL A 3 21.19 12.79 -29.17
CA VAL A 3 19.87 12.15 -29.17
C VAL A 3 18.94 13.03 -28.32
N PRO A 4 17.75 13.42 -28.81
CA PRO A 4 16.83 14.21 -28.00
C PRO A 4 16.26 13.33 -26.89
N VAL A 5 16.53 13.71 -25.64
CA VAL A 5 15.80 13.19 -24.48
C VAL A 5 14.38 13.72 -24.61
N ARG A 6 13.44 12.84 -24.96
CA ARG A 6 12.01 13.15 -24.85
C ARG A 6 11.67 13.15 -23.37
N TYR A 7 11.64 14.32 -22.74
CA TYR A 7 10.85 14.47 -21.53
C TYR A 7 9.39 14.27 -21.95
N SER A 8 8.79 13.15 -21.54
CA SER A 8 7.34 13.01 -21.61
C SER A 8 6.74 14.06 -20.69
N ASP A 9 6.04 15.04 -21.26
CA ASP A 9 5.31 16.12 -20.59
C ASP A 9 4.10 15.62 -19.77
N ASP A 10 4.30 14.60 -18.93
CA ASP A 10 3.33 14.24 -17.91
C ASP A 10 3.99 14.15 -16.54
N HIS A 11 4.36 15.31 -16.01
CA HIS A 11 4.78 15.49 -14.60
C HIS A 11 3.71 15.02 -13.59
N ARG A 12 2.53 14.58 -14.04
CA ARG A 12 1.51 14.02 -13.17
C ARG A 12 1.88 12.62 -12.71
N ILE A 13 2.57 11.81 -13.53
CA ILE A 13 2.95 10.43 -13.18
C ILE A 13 4.43 10.37 -12.79
N GLY A 14 4.70 9.96 -11.56
CA GLY A 14 6.05 9.75 -11.06
C GLY A 14 6.72 8.49 -11.63
N PRO A 15 8.04 8.37 -11.45
CA PRO A 15 8.84 7.36 -12.15
C PRO A 15 8.74 5.96 -11.56
N PHE A 16 8.14 5.79 -10.37
CA PHE A 16 8.15 4.53 -9.65
C PHE A 16 6.96 3.64 -10.01
N ARG A 17 7.17 2.32 -9.88
CA ARG A 17 6.15 1.28 -10.03
C ARG A 17 6.15 0.38 -8.81
N ALA A 18 4.99 -0.16 -8.44
CA ALA A 18 4.82 -0.97 -7.24
C ALA A 18 5.76 -2.19 -7.20
N GLU A 19 6.01 -2.82 -8.36
CA GLU A 19 6.96 -3.95 -8.49
C GLU A 19 8.41 -3.61 -8.16
N GLN A 20 8.77 -2.31 -8.16
CA GLN A 20 10.11 -1.85 -7.80
C GLN A 20 10.28 -1.68 -6.29
N ILE A 21 9.16 -1.60 -5.54
CA ILE A 21 9.14 -1.51 -4.08
C ILE A 21 9.16 -2.94 -3.52
N ARG A 22 10.06 -3.20 -2.57
CA ARG A 22 10.19 -4.51 -1.94
C ARG A 22 9.32 -4.58 -0.69
N ASN A 23 8.95 -5.80 -0.29
CA ASN A 23 8.33 -6.01 1.01
C ASN A 23 9.22 -5.44 2.12
N LYS A 24 8.61 -4.65 3.03
CA LYS A 24 9.23 -3.89 4.13
C LYS A 24 9.98 -2.62 3.73
N ASP A 25 10.02 -2.25 2.45
CA ASP A 25 10.44 -0.90 2.09
C ASP A 25 9.40 0.10 2.65
N PRO A 26 9.83 1.22 3.26
CA PRO A 26 8.94 2.17 3.93
C PRO A 26 8.33 3.16 2.93
N TYR A 27 7.76 2.66 1.82
CA TYR A 27 7.21 3.50 0.77
C TYR A 27 5.83 3.06 0.30
N GLU A 28 4.92 4.02 0.22
CA GLU A 28 3.72 3.96 -0.61
C GLU A 28 3.97 4.64 -1.97
N LEU A 29 3.12 4.37 -2.95
CA LEU A 29 3.10 5.09 -4.23
C LEU A 29 1.75 5.77 -4.46
N SER A 30 1.79 7.05 -4.80
CA SER A 30 0.64 7.81 -5.28
C SER A 30 0.96 8.38 -6.67
N ASN A 31 0.29 7.83 -7.69
CA ASN A 31 0.54 8.17 -9.09
C ASN A 31 2.04 8.14 -9.46
N GLY A 32 2.74 7.08 -9.07
CA GLY A 32 4.17 6.86 -9.35
C GLY A 32 5.12 7.70 -8.49
N HIS A 33 4.62 8.54 -7.59
CA HIS A 33 5.43 9.29 -6.62
C HIS A 33 5.57 8.49 -5.33
N ALA A 34 6.82 8.27 -4.91
CA ALA A 34 7.12 7.59 -3.66
C ALA A 34 6.80 8.49 -2.46
N ILE A 35 6.07 7.94 -1.50
CA ILE A 35 5.72 8.57 -0.23
C ILE A 35 6.43 7.79 0.86
N TYR A 36 7.35 8.43 1.58
CA TYR A 36 8.03 7.82 2.70
C TYR A 36 7.08 7.66 3.90
N CYS A 37 6.92 6.44 4.38
CA CYS A 37 6.10 6.12 5.54
C CYS A 37 6.94 6.23 6.82
N MET A 38 6.56 7.18 7.68
CA MET A 38 7.19 7.36 8.99
C MET A 38 6.65 6.34 10.01
N SER A 39 7.39 6.15 11.10
CA SER A 39 6.95 5.27 12.18
C SER A 39 5.78 5.86 12.98
N THR A 40 4.86 4.99 13.40
CA THR A 40 3.73 5.34 14.27
C THR A 40 4.16 5.40 15.74
N GLY A 41 3.76 6.46 16.45
CA GLY A 41 4.01 6.58 17.89
C GLY A 41 3.18 5.60 18.74
N GLY A 42 3.60 5.33 19.98
CA GLY A 42 3.01 4.28 20.83
C GLY A 42 1.50 4.38 21.08
N ARG A 43 0.93 5.58 21.13
CA ARG A 43 -0.53 5.75 21.23
C ARG A 43 -1.24 5.25 19.97
N GLY A 44 -0.71 5.63 18.80
CA GLY A 44 -1.26 5.23 17.50
C GLY A 44 -1.16 3.73 17.30
N SER A 45 -0.01 3.12 17.66
CA SER A 45 0.17 1.69 17.53
C SER A 45 -0.78 0.88 18.41
N GLN A 46 -1.06 1.34 19.63
CA GLN A 46 -2.07 0.72 20.50
C GLN A 46 -3.48 0.79 19.91
N THR A 47 -3.87 1.95 19.39
CA THR A 47 -5.20 2.11 18.78
C THR A 47 -5.37 1.30 17.51
N GLN A 48 -4.35 1.23 16.66
CA GLN A 48 -4.36 0.39 15.46
C GLN A 48 -4.46 -1.10 15.82
N GLY A 49 -3.66 -1.57 16.78
CA GLY A 49 -3.69 -2.96 17.24
C GLY A 49 -5.06 -3.39 17.79
N LEU A 50 -5.73 -2.51 18.55
CA LEU A 50 -7.10 -2.76 19.03
C LEU A 50 -8.10 -2.82 17.86
N GLY A 51 -8.02 -1.88 16.92
CA GLY A 51 -8.88 -1.85 15.74
C GLY A 51 -8.76 -3.11 14.89
N PHE A 52 -7.51 -3.54 14.61
CA PHE A 52 -7.25 -4.81 13.94
C PHE A 52 -7.84 -6.00 14.69
N GLN A 53 -7.63 -6.07 16.01
CA GLN A 53 -8.15 -7.19 16.81
C GLN A 53 -9.67 -7.31 16.71
N VAL A 54 -10.40 -6.19 16.83
CA VAL A 54 -11.86 -6.18 16.71
C VAL A 54 -12.29 -6.73 15.35
N LEU A 55 -11.75 -6.17 14.26
CA LEU A 55 -12.12 -6.55 12.89
C LEU A 55 -11.74 -7.99 12.55
N ASN A 56 -10.55 -8.45 12.96
CA ASN A 56 -10.08 -9.80 12.70
C ASN A 56 -10.84 -10.88 13.49
N THR A 57 -11.63 -10.50 14.50
CA THR A 57 -12.48 -11.41 15.28
C THR A 57 -13.96 -11.34 14.93
N ASP A 58 -14.36 -10.43 14.04
CA ASP A 58 -15.74 -10.34 13.59
C ASP A 58 -16.09 -11.59 12.76
N PRO A 59 -17.13 -12.36 13.12
CA PRO A 59 -17.50 -13.59 12.40
C PRO A 59 -17.92 -13.36 10.94
N ASN A 60 -18.24 -12.12 10.54
CA ASN A 60 -18.57 -11.78 9.16
C ASN A 60 -17.36 -11.30 8.35
N VAL A 61 -16.18 -11.17 8.97
CA VAL A 61 -14.93 -10.79 8.30
C VAL A 61 -14.17 -12.05 7.89
N GLU A 62 -14.01 -12.23 6.58
CA GLU A 62 -13.25 -13.39 6.03
C GLU A 62 -11.74 -13.26 6.26
N SER A 63 -11.20 -12.06 6.11
CA SER A 63 -9.78 -11.79 6.27
C SER A 63 -9.55 -10.34 6.69
N ALA A 64 -8.61 -10.10 7.60
CA ALA A 64 -8.10 -8.78 7.90
C ALA A 64 -6.56 -8.79 7.89
N GLY A 65 -5.96 -7.64 7.63
CA GLY A 65 -4.51 -7.49 7.58
C GLY A 65 -4.06 -6.14 8.09
N VAL A 66 -2.83 -6.10 8.60
CA VAL A 66 -2.13 -4.87 9.00
C VAL A 66 -1.12 -4.53 7.94
N ASP A 67 -1.03 -3.26 7.54
CA ASP A 67 -0.09 -2.75 6.54
C ASP A 67 -0.07 -3.58 5.24
N THR A 68 -1.23 -4.11 4.84
CA THR A 68 -1.32 -4.97 3.65
C THR A 68 -1.09 -4.12 2.40
N GLY A 69 -0.07 -4.46 1.60
CA GLY A 69 0.24 -3.73 0.38
C GLY A 69 -0.75 -4.04 -0.75
N PHE A 70 -1.57 -3.06 -1.12
CA PHE A 70 -2.47 -3.10 -2.28
C PHE A 70 -1.90 -2.27 -3.43
N ALA A 71 -1.77 -2.90 -4.59
CA ALA A 71 -1.30 -2.28 -5.83
C ALA A 71 -2.30 -2.57 -6.96
N PRO A 72 -3.48 -1.92 -6.98
CA PRO A 72 -4.50 -2.17 -8.00
C PRO A 72 -4.08 -1.70 -9.40
N VAL A 73 -3.11 -0.78 -9.48
CA VAL A 73 -2.48 -0.32 -10.72
C VAL A 73 -0.97 -0.11 -10.50
N PRO A 74 -0.13 -0.17 -11.54
CA PRO A 74 1.33 -0.15 -11.39
C PRO A 74 1.89 1.10 -10.67
N GLU A 75 1.23 2.25 -10.82
CA GLU A 75 1.62 3.54 -10.25
C GLU A 75 1.09 3.75 -8.82
N MET A 76 0.40 2.77 -8.23
CA MET A 76 -0.20 2.86 -6.90
C MET A 76 0.26 1.72 -6.01
N LEU A 77 0.62 2.05 -4.77
CA LEU A 77 0.85 1.11 -3.69
C LEU A 77 0.38 1.76 -2.40
N ARG A 78 -0.63 1.18 -1.75
CA ARG A 78 -1.15 1.65 -0.46
C ARG A 78 -1.04 0.53 0.57
N ALA A 79 -0.66 0.88 1.77
CA ALA A 79 -0.58 -0.01 2.93
C ALA A 79 -1.42 0.63 4.05
N PRO A 80 -2.76 0.47 4.02
CA PRO A 80 -3.60 0.96 5.11
C PRO A 80 -3.20 0.30 6.42
N ASP A 81 -3.31 1.05 7.53
CA ASP A 81 -3.00 0.55 8.88
C ASP A 81 -3.77 -0.76 9.17
N VAL A 82 -5.03 -0.84 8.74
CA VAL A 82 -5.85 -2.06 8.77
C VAL A 82 -6.68 -2.16 7.50
N ALA A 83 -6.68 -3.33 6.86
CA ALA A 83 -7.58 -3.65 5.75
C ALA A 83 -8.48 -4.85 6.10
N VAL A 84 -9.70 -4.84 5.57
CA VAL A 84 -10.65 -5.94 5.70
C VAL A 84 -11.10 -6.39 4.31
N GLY A 85 -11.07 -7.70 4.10
CA GLY A 85 -11.33 -8.36 2.82
C GLY A 85 -10.14 -8.27 1.86
N ASN A 86 -10.04 -9.24 0.94
CA ASN A 86 -8.97 -9.30 -0.06
C ASN A 86 -7.55 -9.29 0.56
N VAL A 87 -7.34 -9.96 1.70
CA VAL A 87 -6.01 -10.12 2.32
C VAL A 87 -5.56 -11.58 2.18
N PRO A 88 -5.11 -12.02 0.98
CA PRO A 88 -4.66 -13.39 0.77
C PRO A 88 -3.32 -13.65 1.48
N ASN A 89 -3.17 -14.87 2.00
CA ASN A 89 -1.89 -15.34 2.55
C ASN A 89 -0.98 -15.86 1.41
N THR A 90 -0.54 -14.96 0.53
CA THR A 90 0.32 -15.27 -0.62
C THR A 90 1.40 -14.19 -0.80
N PRO A 91 2.56 -14.52 -1.39
CA PRO A 91 3.60 -13.52 -1.66
C PRO A 91 3.16 -12.43 -2.65
N GLY A 92 3.75 -11.24 -2.53
CA GLY A 92 3.56 -10.11 -3.44
C GLY A 92 2.52 -9.09 -2.98
N TRP A 93 2.28 -8.07 -3.81
CA TRP A 93 1.27 -7.05 -3.57
C TRP A 93 -0.11 -7.51 -4.02
N VAL A 94 -1.14 -7.21 -3.23
CA VAL A 94 -2.52 -7.55 -3.56
C VAL A 94 -2.98 -6.69 -4.75
N GLN A 95 -3.38 -7.34 -5.85
CA GLN A 95 -3.84 -6.70 -7.08
C GLN A 95 -5.35 -6.37 -7.01
N ALA A 96 -5.79 -5.72 -5.94
CA ALA A 96 -7.19 -5.37 -5.70
C ALA A 96 -7.30 -4.13 -4.80
N VAL A 97 -8.54 -3.74 -4.49
CA VAL A 97 -8.86 -2.74 -3.46
C VAL A 97 -9.60 -3.49 -2.33
N PRO A 98 -9.26 -3.25 -1.05
CA PRO A 98 -10.00 -3.85 0.05
C PRO A 98 -11.39 -3.21 0.17
N PRO A 99 -12.44 -3.97 0.51
CA PRO A 99 -13.76 -3.43 0.85
C PRO A 99 -13.75 -2.36 1.95
N LEU A 100 -12.82 -2.45 2.90
CA LEU A 100 -12.63 -1.47 3.97
C LEU A 100 -11.13 -1.28 4.24
N ALA A 101 -10.73 -0.03 4.41
CA ALA A 101 -9.39 0.45 4.75
C ALA A 101 -9.48 1.70 5.63
#